data_AF-A0A9W9CLL9-F1
#
_entry.id   AF-A0A9W9CLL9-F1
#
_cell.length_a   1.000
_cell.length_b   1.000
_cell.length_c   1.000
_cell.angle_alpha   90.00
_cell.angle_beta   90.00
_cell.angle_gamma   90.00
#
_symmetry.space_group_name_H-M   'P 1'
#
loop_
_entity.id
_entity.type
_entity.pdbx_description
1 polymer ?
#
loop_
_entity_poly.entity_id
_entity_poly.type
_entity_poly.pdbx_seq_one_letter_code
_entity_poly.pdbx_strand_id
1 'polypeptide(L)'
;MALGEFESQKALAQYLPNNTAAPLAFGTFELDPSKSFFLTTYRELKEKTPDPSQLVEILAKLHNSSSSPTGKFGFHVTTFNGHVPLRNEWCDSWEEWYSRQLRSDIEWEHSVRGPDAEFDRVAEEFFKKVIPRLLRPLQSGGRTIRPVLVHGDMWHGNAQIDLDTDQVILFDSCCCYAHNELELHMMRQPRYRFTQEYVNRYKEVIRPSEPVEDFDDRNALYAM
;
A
#
# COMPACT_ATOMS: atom_id res chain seq x y z
N MET A 1 10.29 1.34 -12.25
CA MET A 1 10.59 1.33 -10.80
C MET A 1 10.97 2.71 -10.29
N ALA A 2 12.11 3.31 -10.70
CA ALA A 2 12.56 4.61 -10.16
C ALA A 2 11.53 5.75 -10.26
N LEU A 3 10.81 5.88 -11.37
CA LEU A 3 9.70 6.85 -11.51
C LEU A 3 8.57 6.59 -10.50
N GLY A 4 8.24 5.32 -10.26
CA GLY A 4 7.19 4.92 -9.32
C GLY A 4 7.55 5.27 -7.87
N GLU A 5 8.79 4.97 -7.46
CA GLU A 5 9.30 5.36 -6.14
C GLU A 5 9.32 6.89 -5.98
N PHE A 6 9.85 7.61 -6.97
CA PHE A 6 9.91 9.07 -6.95
C PHE A 6 8.53 9.72 -6.79
N GLU A 7 7.56 9.31 -7.61
CA GLU A 7 6.19 9.86 -7.55
C GLU A 7 5.45 9.43 -6.27
N SER A 8 5.76 8.26 -5.72
CA SER A 8 5.21 7.81 -4.43
C SER A 8 5.73 8.67 -3.28
N GLN A 9 7.04 8.85 -3.16
CA GLN A 9 7.64 9.70 -2.12
C GLN A 9 7.18 11.15 -2.24
N LYS A 10 7.02 11.64 -3.47
CA LYS A 10 6.52 12.99 -3.73
C LYS A 10 5.07 13.15 -3.27
N ALA A 11 4.23 12.16 -3.54
CA ALA A 11 2.84 12.15 -3.08
C ALA A 11 2.74 12.08 -1.56
N LEU A 12 3.54 11.23 -0.89
CA LEU A 12 3.59 11.17 0.57
C LEU A 12 4.05 12.49 1.18
N ALA A 13 5.11 13.11 0.64
CA ALA A 13 5.66 14.38 1.14
C ALA A 13 4.65 15.54 1.10
N GLN A 14 3.65 15.49 0.21
CA GLN A 14 2.56 16.48 0.17
C GLN A 14 1.71 16.47 1.46
N TYR A 15 1.51 15.30 2.06
CA TYR A 15 0.66 15.12 3.25
C TYR A 15 1.47 14.93 4.54
N LEU A 16 2.69 14.42 4.40
CA LEU A 16 3.61 14.03 5.47
C LEU A 16 5.01 14.64 5.28
N PRO A 17 5.15 15.98 5.15
CA PRO A 17 6.44 16.60 4.79
C PRO A 17 7.59 16.33 5.78
N ASN A 18 7.26 15.99 7.03
CA ASN A 18 8.24 15.71 8.08
C ASN A 18 8.47 14.21 8.31
N ASN A 19 7.72 13.33 7.64
CA ASN A 19 7.75 11.88 7.87
C ASN A 19 8.12 11.09 6.62
N THR A 20 8.75 11.73 5.63
CA THR A 20 9.19 11.08 4.39
C THR A 20 10.61 11.51 4.01
N ALA A 21 11.29 10.69 3.23
CA ALA A 21 12.54 11.09 2.58
C ALA A 21 12.21 11.89 1.32
N ALA A 22 12.72 13.13 1.22
CA ALA A 22 12.34 14.01 0.13
C ALA A 22 12.97 13.52 -1.19
N PRO A 23 12.15 13.21 -2.22
CA PRO A 23 12.68 12.75 -3.49
C PRO A 23 13.32 13.93 -4.23
N LEU A 24 14.56 13.73 -4.72
CA LEU A 24 15.36 14.77 -5.36
C LEU A 24 15.38 14.62 -6.88
N ALA A 25 15.57 13.40 -7.38
CA ALA A 25 15.62 13.11 -8.80
C ALA A 25 15.42 11.62 -9.08
N PHE A 26 15.14 11.29 -10.34
CA PHE A 26 15.19 9.94 -10.86
C PHE A 26 15.63 9.98 -12.33
N GLY A 27 16.09 8.86 -12.87
CA GLY A 27 16.44 8.77 -14.29
C GLY A 27 17.06 7.43 -14.66
N THR A 28 17.54 7.36 -15.89
CA THR A 28 18.35 6.26 -16.41
C THR A 28 19.78 6.71 -16.62
N PHE A 29 20.73 5.78 -16.56
CA PHE A 29 22.13 6.10 -16.82
C PHE A 29 22.32 6.34 -18.32
N GLU A 30 23.02 7.42 -18.69
CA GLU A 30 23.29 7.77 -20.10
C GLU A 30 24.05 6.67 -20.84
N LEU A 31 25.05 6.07 -20.18
CA LEU A 31 25.89 5.02 -20.76
C LEU A 31 25.24 3.62 -20.70
N ASP A 32 24.20 3.44 -19.89
CA ASP A 32 23.51 2.16 -19.73
C ASP A 32 22.03 2.38 -19.38
N PRO A 33 21.16 2.60 -20.40
CA PRO A 33 19.75 2.88 -20.18
C PRO A 33 18.97 1.72 -19.55
N SER A 34 19.56 0.52 -19.42
CA SER A 34 18.95 -0.60 -18.69
C SER A 34 18.97 -0.41 -17.18
N LYS A 35 19.81 0.51 -16.69
CA LYS A 35 19.91 0.87 -15.28
C LYS A 35 19.19 2.17 -15.00
N SER A 36 18.60 2.26 -13.82
CA SER A 36 17.92 3.47 -13.33
C SER A 36 18.44 3.86 -11.96
N PHE A 37 18.26 5.13 -11.62
CA PHE A 37 18.60 5.68 -10.31
C PHE A 37 17.41 6.46 -9.74
N PHE A 38 17.36 6.51 -8.42
CA PHE A 38 16.50 7.39 -7.63
C PHE A 38 17.39 8.08 -6.60
N LEU A 39 17.25 9.40 -6.47
CA LEU A 39 17.98 10.21 -5.50
C LEU A 39 17.00 10.77 -4.49
N THR A 40 17.33 10.63 -3.20
CA THR A 40 16.55 11.15 -2.08
C THR A 40 17.47 11.78 -1.05
N THR A 41 16.91 12.57 -0.14
CA THR A 41 17.66 13.11 0.99
C THR A 41 18.16 12.00 1.90
N TYR A 42 19.46 12.02 2.21
CA TYR A 42 20.02 11.15 3.23
C TYR A 42 19.47 11.52 4.61
N ARG A 43 19.12 10.51 5.41
CA ARG A 43 18.70 10.64 6.81
C ARG A 43 19.44 9.59 7.62
N GLU A 44 19.93 9.98 8.79
CA GLU A 44 20.54 9.03 9.72
C GLU A 44 19.43 8.36 10.53
N LEU A 45 19.13 7.10 10.20
CA LEU A 45 18.01 6.37 10.78
C LEU A 45 18.48 5.40 11.85
N LYS A 46 17.76 5.39 12.97
CA LYS A 46 17.93 4.40 14.03
C LYS A 46 17.22 3.11 13.62
N GLU A 47 17.92 1.99 13.71
CA GLU A 47 17.35 0.65 13.54
C GLU A 47 16.46 0.27 14.75
N LYS A 48 15.35 1.00 14.91
CA LYS A 48 14.34 0.80 15.94
C LYS A 48 12.96 0.89 15.30
N THR A 49 12.14 -0.12 15.54
CA THR A 49 10.72 -0.11 15.15
C THR A 49 9.99 1.02 15.89
N PRO A 50 9.22 1.87 15.18
CA PRO A 50 8.37 2.89 15.81
C PRO A 50 7.35 2.28 16.78
N ASP A 51 7.04 2.98 17.86
CA ASP A 51 5.96 2.55 18.76
C ASP A 51 4.60 2.59 18.02
N PRO A 52 3.64 1.69 18.33
CA PRO A 52 2.37 1.61 17.61
C PRO A 52 1.63 2.94 17.46
N SER A 53 1.61 3.75 18.52
CA SER A 53 0.95 5.06 18.48
C SER A 53 1.63 6.05 17.54
N GLN A 54 2.97 6.05 17.45
CA GLN A 54 3.71 6.97 16.58
C GLN A 54 3.41 6.66 15.10
N LEU A 55 3.47 5.38 14.72
CA LEU A 55 3.19 4.98 13.34
C LEU A 55 1.71 5.21 12.97
N VAL A 56 0.80 4.80 13.85
CA VAL A 56 -0.64 4.94 13.60
C VAL A 56 -1.06 6.39 13.46
N GLU A 57 -0.49 7.32 14.23
CA GLU A 57 -0.80 8.75 14.11
C GLU A 57 -0.43 9.29 12.71
N ILE A 58 0.71 8.85 12.17
CA ILE A 58 1.18 9.24 10.84
C ILE A 58 0.29 8.63 9.74
N LEU A 59 -0.01 7.33 9.83
CA LEU A 59 -0.90 6.66 8.87
C LEU A 59 -2.31 7.25 8.91
N ALA A 60 -2.83 7.53 10.11
CA ALA A 60 -4.13 8.15 10.26
C ALA A 60 -4.16 9.57 9.68
N LYS A 61 -3.10 10.36 9.89
CA LYS A 61 -2.95 11.68 9.26
C LYS A 61 -2.95 11.56 7.74
N LEU A 62 -2.18 10.62 7.17
CA LEU A 62 -2.14 10.38 5.73
C LEU A 62 -3.52 10.03 5.17
N HIS A 63 -4.19 9.04 5.76
CA HIS A 63 -5.48 8.56 5.26
C HIS A 63 -6.60 9.59 5.42
N ASN A 64 -6.59 10.38 6.51
CA ASN A 64 -7.60 11.41 6.74
C ASN A 64 -7.38 12.67 5.89
N SER A 65 -6.14 13.04 5.61
CA SER A 65 -5.82 14.29 4.88
C SER A 65 -5.67 14.11 3.36
N SER A 66 -5.32 12.92 2.89
CA SER A 66 -5.15 12.66 1.46
C SER A 66 -6.47 12.56 0.73
N SER A 67 -6.50 12.97 -0.54
CA SER A 67 -7.66 12.81 -1.41
C SER A 67 -7.21 12.47 -2.82
N SER A 68 -7.84 11.47 -3.43
CA SER A 68 -7.57 11.13 -4.83
C SER A 68 -7.80 12.33 -5.74
N PRO A 69 -6.83 12.71 -6.60
CA PRO A 69 -6.96 13.85 -7.50
C PRO A 69 -8.04 13.65 -8.57
N THR A 70 -8.47 12.41 -8.79
CA THR A 70 -9.53 12.04 -9.74
C THR A 70 -10.83 11.65 -9.05
N GLY A 71 -10.83 11.52 -7.71
CA GLY A 71 -11.91 10.89 -6.95
C GLY A 71 -12.00 9.36 -7.14
N LYS A 72 -11.07 8.74 -7.88
CA LYS A 72 -11.04 7.31 -8.22
C LYS A 72 -9.93 6.56 -7.49
N PHE A 73 -9.98 5.23 -7.50
CA PHE A 73 -8.89 4.36 -7.06
C PHE A 73 -7.85 4.23 -8.15
N GLY A 74 -6.57 4.16 -7.78
CA GLY A 74 -5.44 4.08 -8.73
C GLY A 74 -4.33 5.09 -8.44
N PHE A 75 -3.44 5.28 -9.41
CA PHE A 75 -2.33 6.22 -9.33
C PHE A 75 -1.93 6.69 -10.73
N HIS A 76 -1.29 7.85 -10.85
CA HIS A 76 -0.95 8.42 -12.17
C HIS A 76 0.22 7.71 -12.87
N VAL A 77 0.99 6.91 -12.14
CA VAL A 77 2.07 6.07 -12.68
C VAL A 77 2.00 4.66 -12.12
N THR A 78 2.59 3.69 -12.82
CA THR A 78 2.83 2.35 -12.27
C THR A 78 3.85 2.42 -11.14
N THR A 79 3.44 1.98 -9.95
CA THR A 79 4.32 1.75 -8.80
C THR A 79 4.68 0.26 -8.71
N PHE A 80 5.61 -0.09 -7.81
CA PHE A 80 6.15 -1.44 -7.75
C PHE A 80 6.25 -1.90 -6.30
N ASN A 81 5.63 -3.02 -5.96
CA ASN A 81 5.88 -3.72 -4.69
C ASN A 81 7.01 -4.72 -4.93
N GLY A 82 8.23 -4.38 -4.49
CA GLY A 82 9.44 -5.07 -4.92
C GLY A 82 9.57 -5.03 -6.45
N HIS A 83 9.51 -6.19 -7.10
CA HIS A 83 9.57 -6.29 -8.57
C HIS A 83 8.20 -6.37 -9.25
N VAL A 84 7.11 -6.43 -8.47
CA VAL A 84 5.75 -6.63 -8.99
C VAL A 84 5.12 -5.28 -9.34
N PRO A 85 4.74 -5.03 -10.60
CA PRO A 85 4.10 -3.77 -11.00
C PRO A 85 2.66 -3.70 -10.53
N LEU A 86 2.24 -2.54 -10.00
CA LEU A 86 0.85 -2.27 -9.64
C LEU A 86 0.07 -1.75 -10.86
N ARG A 87 -1.10 -2.35 -11.13
CA ARG A 87 -2.09 -1.98 -12.16
C ARG A 87 -2.92 -0.78 -11.71
N ASN A 88 -2.23 0.36 -11.63
CA ASN A 88 -2.72 1.63 -11.09
C ASN A 88 -3.71 2.39 -11.99
N GLU A 89 -4.20 1.80 -13.09
CA GLU A 89 -5.20 2.45 -13.93
C GLU A 89 -6.43 2.90 -13.12
N TRP A 90 -6.90 4.11 -13.36
CA TRP A 90 -7.98 4.69 -12.56
C TRP A 90 -9.30 3.94 -12.74
N CYS A 91 -9.98 3.59 -11.65
CA CYS A 91 -11.34 3.03 -11.68
C CYS A 91 -12.18 3.45 -10.47
N ASP A 92 -13.50 3.36 -10.62
CA ASP A 92 -14.46 3.84 -9.60
C ASP A 92 -14.73 2.82 -8.49
N SER A 93 -14.39 1.55 -8.73
CA SER A 93 -14.66 0.43 -7.83
C SER A 93 -13.38 -0.13 -7.23
N TRP A 94 -13.33 -0.24 -5.90
CA TRP A 94 -12.25 -0.91 -5.19
C TRP A 94 -12.22 -2.41 -5.46
N GLU A 95 -13.40 -3.03 -5.59
CA GLU A 95 -13.52 -4.44 -6.00
C GLU A 95 -12.85 -4.67 -7.36
N GLU A 96 -13.08 -3.77 -8.31
CA GLU A 96 -12.48 -3.83 -9.64
C GLU A 96 -10.96 -3.64 -9.58
N TRP A 97 -10.49 -2.59 -8.89
CA TRP A 97 -9.06 -2.32 -8.75
C TRP A 97 -8.31 -3.51 -8.16
N TYR A 98 -8.80 -4.02 -7.02
CA TYR A 98 -8.17 -5.13 -6.30
C TYR A 98 -8.21 -6.43 -7.12
N SER A 99 -9.35 -6.74 -7.76
CA SER A 99 -9.45 -7.92 -8.63
C SER A 99 -8.49 -7.88 -9.81
N ARG A 100 -8.29 -6.69 -10.40
CA ARG A 100 -7.35 -6.50 -11.50
C ARG A 100 -5.91 -6.69 -11.04
N GLN A 101 -5.55 -6.14 -9.87
CA GLN A 101 -4.22 -6.32 -9.29
C GLN A 101 -3.94 -7.79 -8.99
N LEU A 102 -4.81 -8.47 -8.24
CA LEU A 102 -4.59 -9.87 -7.87
C LEU A 102 -4.47 -10.78 -9.10
N ARG A 103 -5.25 -10.51 -10.16
CA ARG A 103 -5.12 -11.24 -11.42
C ARG A 103 -3.75 -11.04 -12.06
N SER A 104 -3.25 -9.80 -12.06
CA SER A 104 -1.90 -9.48 -12.54
C SER A 104 -0.81 -10.16 -11.70
N ASP A 105 -1.00 -10.29 -10.39
CA ASP A 105 -0.05 -10.96 -9.50
C ASP A 105 0.02 -12.46 -9.79
N ILE A 106 -1.14 -13.09 -10.01
CA ILE A 106 -1.24 -14.50 -10.44
C ILE A 106 -0.59 -14.71 -11.82
N GLU A 107 -0.85 -13.83 -12.78
CA GLU A 107 -0.23 -13.88 -14.11
C GLU A 107 1.30 -13.72 -14.03
N TRP A 108 1.78 -12.84 -13.14
CA TRP A 108 3.21 -12.68 -12.88
C TRP A 108 3.81 -13.95 -12.28
N GLU A 109 3.17 -14.54 -11.27
CA GLU A 109 3.63 -15.79 -10.65
C GLU A 109 3.71 -16.93 -11.67
N HIS A 110 2.71 -17.07 -12.54
CA HIS A 110 2.75 -18.05 -13.65
C HIS A 110 3.88 -17.77 -14.64
N SER A 111 4.22 -16.51 -14.91
CA SER A 111 5.33 -16.17 -15.79
C SER A 111 6.69 -16.61 -15.23
N VAL A 112 6.81 -16.71 -13.91
CA VAL A 112 8.04 -17.09 -13.20
C VAL A 112 8.09 -18.60 -12.90
N ARG A 113 7.00 -19.18 -12.42
CA ARG A 113 6.94 -20.57 -11.94
C ARG A 113 6.24 -21.54 -12.88
N GLY A 114 5.55 -21.04 -13.90
CA GLY A 114 4.65 -21.82 -14.76
C GLY A 114 3.23 -21.91 -14.18
N PRO A 115 2.25 -22.34 -14.99
CA PRO A 115 0.87 -22.48 -14.56
C PRO A 115 0.68 -23.65 -13.59
N ASP A 116 -0.27 -23.52 -12.65
CA ASP A 116 -0.69 -24.56 -11.72
C ASP A 116 -2.22 -24.66 -11.69
N ALA A 117 -2.76 -25.80 -12.11
CA ALA A 117 -4.19 -25.99 -12.26
C ALA A 117 -4.95 -26.03 -10.91
N GLU A 118 -4.30 -26.46 -9.82
CA GLU A 118 -4.91 -26.44 -8.50
C GLU A 118 -4.98 -25.00 -7.98
N PHE A 119 -3.88 -24.26 -8.13
CA PHE A 119 -3.81 -22.84 -7.79
C PHE A 119 -4.84 -22.03 -8.58
N ASP A 120 -4.94 -22.22 -9.89
CA ASP A 120 -5.91 -21.56 -10.76
C ASP A 120 -7.35 -21.79 -10.30
N ARG A 121 -7.69 -23.03 -9.96
CA ARG A 121 -9.02 -23.38 -9.46
C ARG A 121 -9.34 -22.66 -8.15
N VAL A 122 -8.36 -22.54 -7.25
CA VAL A 122 -8.54 -21.81 -5.98
C VAL A 122 -8.66 -20.31 -6.24
N ALA A 123 -7.78 -19.73 -7.05
CA ALA A 123 -7.80 -18.32 -7.41
C ALA A 123 -9.15 -17.90 -8.01
N GLU A 124 -9.73 -18.75 -8.87
CA GLU A 124 -11.03 -18.50 -9.47
C GLU A 124 -12.18 -18.41 -8.43
N GLU A 125 -12.10 -19.16 -7.33
CA GLU A 125 -13.06 -19.05 -6.23
C GLU A 125 -12.93 -17.72 -5.47
N PHE A 126 -11.72 -17.14 -5.39
CA PHE A 126 -11.52 -15.80 -4.85
C PHE A 126 -12.22 -14.74 -5.69
N PHE A 127 -12.05 -14.78 -7.01
CA PHE A 127 -12.70 -13.83 -7.92
C PHE A 127 -14.23 -13.99 -7.95
N LYS A 128 -14.73 -15.23 -7.88
CA LYS A 128 -16.17 -15.50 -7.95
C LYS A 128 -16.92 -15.23 -6.65
N LYS A 129 -16.29 -15.49 -5.50
CA LYS A 129 -16.99 -15.53 -4.21
C LYS A 129 -16.36 -14.59 -3.19
N VAL A 130 -15.07 -14.73 -2.91
CA VAL A 130 -14.43 -14.06 -1.77
C VAL A 130 -14.36 -12.56 -1.98
N ILE A 131 -13.78 -12.10 -3.10
CA ILE A 131 -13.63 -10.68 -3.41
C ILE A 131 -15.00 -9.98 -3.50
N PRO A 132 -15.99 -10.49 -4.27
CA PRO A 132 -17.33 -9.93 -4.28
C PRO A 132 -17.99 -9.86 -2.90
N ARG A 133 -17.84 -10.90 -2.07
CA ARG A 133 -18.47 -10.94 -0.73
C ARG A 133 -17.84 -9.92 0.22
N LEU A 134 -16.53 -9.70 0.14
CA LEU A 134 -15.81 -8.85 1.09
C LEU A 134 -15.68 -7.39 0.63
N LEU A 135 -15.51 -7.15 -0.68
CA LEU A 135 -15.20 -5.81 -1.20
C LEU A 135 -16.42 -5.08 -1.77
N ARG A 136 -17.37 -5.77 -2.41
CA ARG A 136 -18.59 -5.14 -2.93
C ARG A 136 -19.43 -4.43 -1.86
N PRO A 137 -19.57 -4.97 -0.63
CA PRO A 137 -20.30 -4.28 0.43
C PRO A 137 -19.74 -2.91 0.78
N LEU A 138 -18.45 -2.64 0.55
CA LEU A 138 -17.83 -1.33 0.85
C LEU A 138 -18.47 -0.18 0.04
N GLN A 139 -19.01 -0.48 -1.15
CA GLN A 139 -19.57 0.51 -2.08
C GLN A 139 -21.02 0.19 -2.50
N SER A 140 -21.73 -0.66 -1.77
CA SER A 140 -23.12 -1.05 -2.07
C SER A 140 -24.05 -0.91 -0.86
N GLY A 141 -25.37 -0.92 -1.10
CA GLY A 141 -26.36 -0.69 -0.04
C GLY A 141 -26.27 0.71 0.57
N GLY A 142 -25.96 1.72 -0.26
CA GLY A 142 -25.81 3.12 0.18
C GLY A 142 -24.47 3.46 0.83
N ARG A 143 -23.55 2.50 0.92
CA ARG A 143 -22.19 2.71 1.43
C ARG A 143 -21.26 3.24 0.34
N THR A 144 -20.25 3.97 0.77
CA THR A 144 -19.16 4.44 -0.07
C THR A 144 -17.89 4.45 0.75
N ILE A 145 -16.78 4.15 0.09
CA ILE A 145 -15.44 4.35 0.63
C ILE A 145 -14.73 5.40 -0.21
N ARG A 146 -13.93 6.22 0.45
CA ARG A 146 -13.16 7.27 -0.19
C ARG A 146 -11.77 6.71 -0.55
N PRO A 147 -11.29 6.85 -1.79
CA PRO A 147 -9.91 6.53 -2.12
C PRO A 147 -8.96 7.44 -1.34
N VAL A 148 -8.07 6.86 -0.55
CA VAL A 148 -7.04 7.55 0.23
C VAL A 148 -5.66 7.12 -0.25
N LEU A 149 -4.67 8.00 -0.13
CA LEU A 149 -3.29 7.62 -0.43
C LEU A 149 -2.80 6.62 0.61
N VAL A 150 -2.34 5.46 0.18
CA VAL A 150 -1.64 4.47 1.01
C VAL A 150 -0.15 4.45 0.65
N HIS A 151 0.72 4.12 1.61
CA HIS A 151 2.12 3.83 1.39
C HIS A 151 2.30 2.57 0.53
N GLY A 152 1.47 1.54 0.79
CA GLY A 152 1.35 0.34 -0.05
C GLY A 152 2.35 -0.78 0.25
N ASP A 153 3.45 -0.47 0.96
CA ASP A 153 4.43 -1.45 1.47
C ASP A 153 4.81 -1.17 2.93
N MET A 154 3.82 -1.06 3.83
CA MET A 154 4.05 -0.63 5.21
C MET A 154 4.43 -1.79 6.14
N TRP A 155 5.71 -2.17 6.11
CA TRP A 155 6.32 -3.09 7.06
C TRP A 155 7.45 -2.42 7.87
N HIS A 156 7.90 -3.06 8.95
CA HIS A 156 8.87 -2.48 9.88
C HIS A 156 10.23 -2.09 9.27
N GLY A 157 10.57 -2.60 8.08
CA GLY A 157 11.77 -2.21 7.35
C GLY A 157 11.64 -0.84 6.66
N ASN A 158 10.41 -0.38 6.39
CA ASN A 158 10.09 0.83 5.64
C ASN A 158 9.65 2.01 6.54
N ALA A 159 9.79 1.84 7.87
CA ALA A 159 9.50 2.88 8.85
C ALA A 159 10.55 2.86 9.96
N GLN A 160 11.33 3.93 10.08
CA GLN A 160 12.40 4.05 11.07
C GLN A 160 12.40 5.43 11.73
N ILE A 161 13.10 5.57 12.86
CA ILE A 161 13.18 6.82 13.60
C ILE A 161 14.44 7.58 13.16
N ASP A 162 14.27 8.82 12.72
CA ASP A 162 15.34 9.75 12.36
C ASP A 162 16.10 10.20 13.62
N LEU A 163 17.43 10.09 13.62
CA LEU A 163 18.25 10.39 14.79
C LEU A 163 18.28 11.88 15.15
N ASP A 164 18.16 12.76 14.15
CA ASP A 164 18.24 14.20 14.36
C ASP A 164 16.92 14.78 14.89
N THR A 165 15.79 14.25 14.41
CA THR A 165 14.45 14.82 14.67
C THR A 165 13.58 13.97 15.60
N ASP A 166 13.97 12.72 15.88
CA ASP A 166 13.19 11.70 16.60
C ASP A 166 11.81 11.43 15.96
N GLN A 167 11.65 11.78 14.67
CA GLN A 167 10.43 11.53 13.90
C GLN A 167 10.51 10.18 13.20
N VAL A 168 9.36 9.52 13.04
CA VAL A 168 9.25 8.35 12.17
C VAL A 168 9.28 8.81 10.72
N ILE A 169 10.14 8.19 9.92
CA ILE A 169 10.30 8.41 8.49
C ILE A 169 9.84 7.16 7.76
N LEU A 170 8.96 7.36 6.78
CA LEU A 170 8.49 6.36 5.83
C LEU A 170 9.31 6.46 4.54
N PHE A 171 9.66 5.32 3.96
CA PHE A 171 10.45 5.21 2.73
C PHE A 171 10.15 3.90 1.99
N ASP A 172 10.64 3.76 0.76
CA ASP A 172 10.40 2.59 -0.12
C ASP A 172 8.89 2.32 -0.31
N SER A 173 8.22 3.28 -0.93
CA SER A 173 6.75 3.31 -1.03
C SER A 173 6.25 2.96 -2.42
N CYS A 174 5.17 2.17 -2.50
CA CYS A 174 4.52 1.79 -3.75
C CYS A 174 3.10 2.37 -3.83
N CYS A 175 3.00 3.68 -3.64
CA CYS A 175 1.74 4.37 -3.38
C CYS A 175 0.65 4.12 -4.43
N CYS A 176 -0.59 4.10 -3.96
CA CYS A 176 -1.78 4.27 -4.79
C CYS A 176 -2.91 4.89 -3.95
N TYR A 177 -3.97 5.36 -4.61
CA TYR A 177 -5.21 5.73 -3.94
C TYR A 177 -6.08 4.48 -3.81
N ALA A 178 -6.29 4.03 -2.57
CA ALA A 178 -6.85 2.73 -2.23
C ALA A 178 -7.91 2.83 -1.13
N HIS A 179 -8.50 1.68 -0.79
CA HIS A 179 -9.15 1.50 0.50
C HIS A 179 -8.09 1.54 1.61
N ASN A 180 -8.29 2.39 2.63
CA ASN A 180 -7.34 2.62 3.71
C ASN A 180 -6.95 1.38 4.52
N GLU A 181 -7.83 0.36 4.57
CA GLU A 181 -7.53 -0.90 5.27
C GLU A 181 -6.48 -1.75 4.54
N LEU A 182 -6.20 -1.48 3.24
CA LEU A 182 -5.13 -2.15 2.51
C LEU A 182 -3.80 -2.00 3.24
N GLU A 183 -3.49 -0.80 3.77
CA GLU A 183 -2.21 -0.47 4.43
C GLU A 183 -1.79 -1.44 5.54
N LEU A 184 -2.76 -2.11 6.17
CA LEU A 184 -2.54 -2.96 7.33
C LEU A 184 -2.08 -4.38 6.96
N HIS A 185 -2.11 -4.73 5.68
CA HIS A 185 -1.89 -6.11 5.21
C HIS A 185 -0.57 -6.72 5.66
N MET A 186 0.53 -5.95 5.64
CA MET A 186 1.83 -6.41 6.10
C MET A 186 1.87 -6.65 7.61
N MET A 187 1.06 -5.93 8.41
CA MET A 187 1.03 -6.09 9.87
C MET A 187 0.45 -7.44 10.32
N ARG A 188 -0.19 -8.19 9.40
CA ARG A 188 -0.71 -9.55 9.65
C ARG A 188 0.37 -10.63 9.56
N GLN A 189 1.48 -10.35 8.86
CA GLN A 189 2.46 -11.36 8.49
C GLN A 189 3.45 -11.64 9.64
N PRO A 190 3.54 -12.88 10.17
CA PRO A 190 4.38 -13.21 11.34
C PRO A 190 5.87 -12.95 11.16
N ARG A 191 6.34 -12.84 9.91
CA ARG A 191 7.74 -12.55 9.59
C ARG A 191 8.15 -11.10 9.86
N TYR A 192 7.19 -10.20 10.05
CA TYR A 192 7.44 -8.78 10.30
C TYR A 192 7.26 -8.42 11.78
N ARG A 193 7.89 -7.32 12.22
CA ARG A 193 7.87 -6.87 13.62
C ARG A 193 6.63 -6.05 13.99
N PHE A 194 5.83 -5.61 13.01
CA PHE A 194 4.54 -4.99 13.29
C PHE A 194 3.56 -6.07 13.70
N THR A 195 2.94 -5.89 14.86
CA THR A 195 2.04 -6.86 15.49
C THR A 195 0.57 -6.43 15.36
N GLN A 196 -0.33 -7.28 15.83
CA GLN A 196 -1.76 -6.97 15.97
C GLN A 196 -2.04 -5.71 16.81
N GLU A 197 -1.10 -5.27 17.65
CA GLU A 197 -1.22 -4.04 18.42
C GLU A 197 -1.30 -2.80 17.51
N TYR A 198 -0.55 -2.77 16.41
CA TYR A 198 -0.60 -1.68 15.43
C TYR A 198 -1.97 -1.61 14.75
N VAL A 199 -2.51 -2.78 14.37
CA VAL A 199 -3.85 -2.89 13.78
C VAL A 199 -4.93 -2.46 14.78
N ASN A 200 -4.85 -2.90 16.02
CA ASN A 200 -5.80 -2.53 17.07
C ASN A 200 -5.75 -1.01 17.34
N ARG A 201 -4.55 -0.45 17.45
CA ARG A 201 -4.34 0.98 17.65
C ARG A 201 -4.88 1.80 16.46
N TYR A 202 -4.69 1.32 15.24
CA TYR A 202 -5.27 1.94 14.05
C TYR A 202 -6.79 1.98 14.09
N LYS A 203 -7.44 0.88 14.51
CA LYS A 203 -8.91 0.80 14.65
C LYS A 203 -9.50 1.77 15.68
N GLU A 204 -8.70 2.18 16.67
CA GLU A 204 -9.11 3.18 17.66
C GLU A 204 -9.15 4.60 17.08
N VAL A 205 -8.30 4.88 16.09
CA VAL A 205 -8.16 6.21 15.47
C VAL A 205 -8.97 6.32 14.18
N ILE A 206 -9.05 5.25 13.41
CA ILE A 206 -9.84 5.14 12.19
C ILE A 206 -10.83 3.98 12.34
N ARG A 207 -12.12 4.31 12.30
CA ARG A 207 -13.18 3.30 12.39
C ARG A 207 -13.08 2.33 11.21
N PRO A 208 -13.17 1.00 11.45
CA PRO A 208 -13.30 0.01 10.38
C PRO A 208 -14.44 0.33 9.41
N SER A 209 -14.23 0.09 8.13
CA SER A 209 -15.24 0.26 7.09
C SER A 209 -16.39 -0.75 7.28
N GLU A 210 -17.62 -0.33 6.99
CA GLU A 210 -18.80 -1.18 7.08
C GLU A 210 -18.87 -2.20 5.92
N PRO A 211 -19.15 -3.50 6.16
CA PRO A 211 -19.51 -4.10 7.44
C PRO A 211 -18.27 -4.30 8.33
N VAL A 212 -18.37 -3.85 9.58
CA VAL A 212 -17.25 -3.90 10.54
C VAL A 212 -16.84 -5.34 10.87
N GLU A 213 -17.77 -6.29 10.79
CA GLU A 213 -17.54 -7.72 11.03
C GLU A 213 -16.63 -8.35 9.97
N ASP A 214 -16.62 -7.80 8.75
CA ASP A 214 -15.80 -8.29 7.64
C ASP A 214 -14.36 -7.72 7.68
N PHE A 215 -14.02 -6.87 8.66
CA PHE A 215 -12.70 -6.20 8.73
C PHE A 215 -11.53 -7.20 8.72
N ASP A 216 -11.60 -8.24 9.56
CA ASP A 216 -10.49 -9.21 9.65
C ASP A 216 -10.34 -10.00 8.35
N ASP A 217 -11.45 -10.42 7.75
CA ASP A 217 -11.47 -11.14 6.48
C ASP A 217 -10.95 -10.28 5.32
N ARG A 218 -11.27 -8.97 5.28
CA ARG A 218 -10.70 -8.03 4.31
C ARG A 218 -9.19 -7.87 4.47
N ASN A 219 -8.71 -7.76 5.71
CA ASN A 219 -7.28 -7.67 5.99
C ASN A 219 -6.56 -8.98 5.62
N ALA A 220 -7.18 -10.14 5.85
CA ALA A 220 -6.67 -11.43 5.41
C ALA A 220 -6.60 -11.53 3.88
N LEU A 221 -7.63 -11.06 3.18
CA LEU A 221 -7.65 -10.95 1.71
C LEU A 221 -6.50 -10.07 1.22
N TYR A 222 -6.31 -8.88 1.81
CA TYR A 222 -5.24 -7.97 1.42
C TYR A 222 -3.82 -8.50 1.69
N ALA A 223 -3.68 -9.43 2.64
CA ALA A 223 -2.38 -9.98 3.04
C ALA A 223 -1.96 -11.23 2.24
N MET A 224 -2.73 -11.65 1.23
CA MET A 224 -2.40 -12.81 0.38
C MET A 224 -1.14 -12.63 -0.44
#